data_AF-A0A3Q0RNK4-F1
#
_entry.id   AF-A0A3Q0RNK4-F1
#
_cell.length_a   1.000
_cell.length_b   1.000
_cell.length_c   1.000
_cell.angle_alpha   90.00
_cell.angle_beta   90.00
_cell.angle_gamma   90.00
#
_symmetry.space_group_name_H-M   'P 1'
#
loop_
_entity.id
_entity.type
_entity.pdbx_description
1 polymer ?
#
loop_
_entity_poly.entity_id
_entity_poly.type
_entity_poly.pdbx_seq_one_letter_code
_entity_poly.pdbx_strand_id
1 'polypeptide(L)'
;MSKVQGGMKCVKYLLFAFNIIFWVSGLLVLAVGLWLRFDPNTVDLLTGDGAPYTFFIAVYILLGAGALMMVVGFLGCFGAMRESQCLLALFFACLVIIFGAEVTAGVFGFLNKQQISEEVQKFYSSAIVDSNPNGTAIAIIYHKDCLTAITDFFDEKLYIIGYIGIGIAGVMIIGMIFSMVLCCAIRNSREVI
;
A
#
# COMPACT_ATOMS: atom_id res chain seq x y z
N MET A 1 24.38 20.06 13.53
CA MET A 1 25.15 18.81 13.71
C MET A 1 24.19 17.71 14.13
N SER A 2 24.21 16.55 13.47
CA SER A 2 23.47 15.36 13.93
C SER A 2 23.97 14.92 15.30
N LYS A 3 23.08 14.65 16.26
CA LYS A 3 23.48 14.27 17.64
C LYS A 3 24.05 12.85 17.73
N VAL A 4 23.82 12.01 16.72
CA VAL A 4 24.26 10.61 16.65
C VAL A 4 25.59 10.42 15.90
N GLN A 5 26.47 9.58 16.44
CA GLN A 5 27.85 9.38 15.99
C GLN A 5 28.11 7.91 15.59
N GLY A 6 29.06 7.67 14.67
CA GLY A 6 29.43 6.33 14.20
C GLY A 6 28.37 5.65 13.30
N GLY A 7 28.20 4.32 13.45
CA GLY A 7 27.31 3.48 12.63
C GLY A 7 25.82 3.88 12.65
N MET A 8 25.39 4.61 13.68
CA MET A 8 24.02 5.14 13.77
C MET A 8 23.69 6.16 12.67
N LYS A 9 24.72 6.81 12.10
CA LYS A 9 24.53 7.67 10.91
C LYS A 9 24.09 6.85 9.70
N CYS A 10 24.63 5.64 9.51
CA CYS A 10 24.21 4.74 8.44
C CYS A 10 22.73 4.36 8.60
N VAL A 11 22.32 3.96 9.80
CA VAL A 11 20.91 3.64 10.12
C VAL A 11 19.99 4.83 9.84
N LYS A 12 20.40 6.04 10.22
CA LYS A 12 19.64 7.27 9.95
C LYS A 12 19.44 7.50 8.44
N TYR A 13 20.51 7.39 7.64
CA TYR A 13 20.42 7.61 6.19
C TYR A 13 19.64 6.51 5.48
N LEU A 14 19.79 5.24 5.90
CA LEU A 14 19.00 4.14 5.38
C LEU A 14 17.51 4.34 5.68
N LEU A 15 17.15 4.65 6.92
CA LEU A 15 15.77 4.89 7.31
C LEU A 15 15.18 6.11 6.58
N PHE A 16 15.96 7.16 6.34
CA PHE A 16 15.54 8.29 5.52
C PHE A 16 15.34 7.90 4.04
N ALA A 17 16.27 7.16 3.44
CA ALA A 17 16.21 6.75 2.04
C ALA A 17 15.03 5.79 1.77
N PHE A 18 14.78 4.82 2.65
CA PHE A 18 13.62 3.94 2.47
C PHE A 18 12.30 4.71 2.61
N ASN A 19 12.18 5.58 3.63
CA ASN A 19 10.95 6.34 3.83
C ASN A 19 10.70 7.39 2.74
N ILE A 20 11.74 7.97 2.10
CA ILE A 20 11.52 8.92 1.00
C ILE A 20 10.98 8.20 -0.24
N ILE A 21 11.42 6.96 -0.50
CA ILE A 21 10.89 6.13 -1.58
C ILE A 21 9.40 5.84 -1.33
N PHE A 22 9.05 5.42 -0.10
CA PHE A 22 7.64 5.19 0.28
C PHE A 22 6.78 6.46 0.22
N TRP A 23 7.36 7.61 0.56
CA TRP A 23 6.66 8.88 0.48
C TRP A 23 6.35 9.27 -0.97
N VAL A 24 7.33 9.15 -1.87
CA VAL A 24 7.15 9.42 -3.31
C VAL A 24 6.19 8.42 -3.95
N SER A 25 6.26 7.13 -3.59
CA SER A 25 5.30 6.14 -4.09
C SER A 25 3.88 6.43 -3.59
N GLY A 26 3.71 6.86 -2.34
CA GLY A 26 2.42 7.31 -1.80
C GLY A 26 1.83 8.49 -2.56
N LEU A 27 2.66 9.49 -2.90
CA LEU A 27 2.25 10.62 -3.75
C LEU A 27 1.82 10.18 -5.14
N LEU A 28 2.54 9.26 -5.76
CA LEU A 28 2.21 8.72 -7.08
C LEU A 28 0.88 7.97 -7.06
N VAL A 29 0.66 7.12 -6.06
CA VAL A 29 -0.60 6.37 -5.89
C VAL A 29 -1.78 7.32 -5.64
N LEU A 30 -1.58 8.35 -4.81
CA LEU A 30 -2.58 9.40 -4.62
C LEU A 30 -2.89 10.15 -5.90
N ALA A 31 -1.87 10.53 -6.68
CA ALA A 31 -2.07 11.23 -7.93
C ALA A 31 -2.91 10.39 -8.91
N VAL A 32 -2.63 9.09 -9.03
CA VAL A 32 -3.43 8.18 -9.84
C VAL A 32 -4.86 8.04 -9.30
N GLY A 33 -5.04 7.87 -7.99
CA GLY A 33 -6.37 7.78 -7.39
C GLY A 33 -7.21 9.06 -7.56
N LEU A 34 -6.58 10.23 -7.47
CA LEU A 34 -7.23 11.52 -7.70
C LEU A 34 -7.54 11.70 -9.19
N TRP A 35 -6.63 11.31 -10.08
CA TRP A 35 -6.85 11.31 -11.52
C TRP A 35 -8.09 10.50 -11.89
N LEU A 36 -8.17 9.25 -11.41
CA LEU A 36 -9.33 8.38 -11.60
C LEU A 36 -10.65 8.97 -11.06
N ARG A 37 -10.57 9.85 -10.05
CA ARG A 37 -11.75 10.45 -9.40
C ARG A 37 -12.22 11.76 -10.04
N PHE A 38 -11.30 12.54 -10.61
CA PHE A 38 -11.54 13.92 -11.04
C PHE A 38 -11.44 14.16 -12.54
N ASP A 39 -10.86 13.23 -13.31
CA ASP A 39 -10.79 13.39 -14.76
C ASP A 39 -12.18 13.24 -15.39
N PRO A 40 -12.71 14.27 -16.10
CA PRO A 40 -14.07 14.28 -16.63
C PRO A 40 -14.30 13.17 -17.66
N ASN A 41 -13.29 12.82 -18.46
CA ASN A 41 -13.39 11.74 -19.43
C ASN A 41 -13.47 10.38 -18.72
N THR A 42 -12.69 10.20 -17.66
CA THR A 42 -12.69 8.97 -16.87
C THR A 42 -14.00 8.85 -16.10
N VAL A 43 -14.48 9.91 -15.43
CA VAL A 43 -15.73 9.84 -14.67
C VAL A 43 -16.97 9.71 -15.55
N ASP A 44 -17.02 10.31 -16.75
CA ASP A 44 -18.17 10.13 -17.65
C ASP A 44 -18.25 8.68 -18.18
N LEU A 45 -17.10 8.08 -18.53
CA LEU A 45 -17.00 6.64 -18.85
C LEU A 45 -17.39 5.76 -17.65
N LEU A 46 -17.11 6.22 -16.44
CA LEU A 46 -17.42 5.51 -15.20
C LEU A 46 -18.81 5.81 -14.62
N THR A 47 -19.58 6.74 -15.19
CA THR A 47 -20.92 7.16 -14.69
C THR A 47 -22.04 6.91 -15.71
N GLY A 48 -21.70 6.68 -17.00
CA GLY A 48 -22.65 6.28 -18.04
C GLY A 48 -23.27 4.90 -17.77
N ASP A 49 -24.60 4.84 -17.67
CA ASP A 49 -25.44 3.65 -17.47
C ASP A 49 -25.02 2.69 -16.33
N GLY A 50 -25.31 3.08 -15.09
CA GLY A 50 -25.41 2.12 -13.96
C GLY A 50 -24.09 1.77 -13.26
N ALA A 51 -23.17 2.74 -13.16
CA ALA A 51 -21.89 2.62 -12.49
C ALA A 51 -21.93 1.81 -11.17
N PRO A 52 -21.22 0.68 -11.08
CA PRO A 52 -21.24 -0.16 -9.90
C PRO A 52 -20.51 0.52 -8.74
N TYR A 53 -21.18 0.61 -7.58
CA TYR A 53 -20.64 1.08 -6.30
C TYR A 53 -19.26 0.48 -5.94
N THR A 54 -19.01 -0.74 -6.42
CA THR A 54 -17.78 -1.52 -6.31
C THR A 54 -16.55 -0.81 -6.91
N PHE A 55 -16.67 -0.07 -8.01
CA PHE A 55 -15.53 0.66 -8.59
C PHE A 55 -15.11 1.87 -7.73
N PHE A 56 -16.08 2.64 -7.24
CA PHE A 56 -15.80 3.76 -6.33
C PHE A 56 -15.12 3.30 -5.05
N ILE A 57 -15.51 2.14 -4.51
CA ILE A 57 -14.85 1.52 -3.36
C ILE A 57 -13.35 1.29 -3.64
N ALA A 58 -13.00 0.76 -4.81
CA ALA A 58 -11.60 0.53 -5.17
C ALA A 58 -10.78 1.82 -5.27
N VAL A 59 -11.34 2.88 -5.87
CA VAL A 59 -10.67 4.20 -5.94
C VAL A 59 -10.49 4.80 -4.55
N TYR A 60 -11.47 4.69 -3.67
CA TYR A 60 -11.34 5.16 -2.28
C TYR A 60 -10.32 4.35 -1.47
N ILE A 61 -10.24 3.03 -1.68
CA ILE A 61 -9.18 2.20 -1.09
C ILE A 61 -7.81 2.66 -1.59
N LEU A 62 -7.65 2.91 -2.89
CA LEU A 62 -6.40 3.39 -3.48
C LEU A 62 -5.98 4.77 -2.91
N LEU A 63 -6.94 5.70 -2.80
CA LEU A 63 -6.72 7.01 -2.19
C LEU A 63 -6.34 6.88 -0.71
N GLY A 64 -7.05 6.06 0.05
CA GLY A 64 -6.78 5.80 1.46
C GLY A 64 -5.40 5.18 1.68
N ALA A 65 -5.06 4.16 0.90
CA ALA A 65 -3.75 3.50 0.95
C ALA A 65 -2.61 4.45 0.56
N GLY A 66 -2.79 5.24 -0.51
CA GLY A 66 -1.83 6.26 -0.93
C GLY A 66 -1.60 7.34 0.12
N ALA A 67 -2.68 7.85 0.72
CA ALA A 67 -2.60 8.82 1.82
C ALA A 67 -1.89 8.24 3.05
N LEU A 68 -2.22 7.01 3.43
CA LEU A 68 -1.58 6.33 4.55
C LEU A 68 -0.08 6.16 4.30
N MET A 69 0.32 5.68 3.12
CA MET A 69 1.73 5.55 2.74
C MET A 69 2.46 6.90 2.77
N MET A 70 1.82 7.96 2.26
CA MET A 70 2.38 9.31 2.29
C MET A 70 2.59 9.81 3.73
N VAL A 71 1.59 9.65 4.61
CA VAL A 71 1.69 10.08 6.02
C VAL A 71 2.77 9.29 6.75
N VAL A 72 2.79 7.96 6.61
CA VAL A 72 3.78 7.09 7.26
C VAL A 72 5.19 7.40 6.76
N GLY A 73 5.38 7.56 5.45
CA GLY A 73 6.67 7.94 4.86
C GLY A 73 7.14 9.31 5.31
N PHE A 74 6.23 10.29 5.42
CA PHE A 74 6.53 11.61 5.97
C PHE A 74 6.99 11.53 7.44
N LEU A 75 6.24 10.82 8.29
CA LEU A 75 6.59 10.65 9.70
C LEU A 75 7.96 9.98 9.87
N GLY A 76 8.26 8.95 9.07
CA GLY A 76 9.56 8.29 9.06
C GLY A 76 10.70 9.22 8.63
N CYS A 77 10.52 9.96 7.52
CA CYS A 77 11.51 10.91 7.03
C CYS A 77 11.79 12.05 8.02
N PHE A 78 10.74 12.73 8.50
CA PHE A 78 10.86 13.85 9.41
C PHE A 78 11.29 13.42 10.81
N GLY A 79 10.88 12.23 11.26
CA GLY A 79 11.38 11.61 12.50
C GLY A 79 12.89 11.39 12.45
N ALA A 80 13.40 10.84 11.34
CA ALA A 80 14.84 10.67 11.12
C ALA A 80 15.58 12.00 11.02
N MET A 81 15.12 12.93 10.18
CA MET A 81 15.79 14.20 9.94
C MET A 81 15.84 15.08 11.20
N ARG A 82 14.71 15.24 11.88
CA ARG A 82 14.57 16.11 13.06
C ARG A 82 15.06 15.46 14.35
N GLU A 83 15.47 14.19 14.30
CA GLU A 83 15.88 13.41 15.49
C GLU A 83 14.83 13.53 16.62
N SER A 84 13.54 13.53 16.24
CA SER A 84 12.42 13.72 17.17
C SER A 84 11.85 12.38 17.61
N GLN A 85 11.97 12.09 18.90
CA GLN A 85 11.49 10.83 19.49
C GLN A 85 9.97 10.66 19.35
N CYS A 86 9.19 11.75 19.41
CA CYS A 86 7.74 11.68 19.25
C CYS A 86 7.33 11.26 17.83
N LEU A 87 7.95 11.85 16.79
CA LEU A 87 7.67 11.47 15.40
C LEU A 87 8.10 10.03 15.11
N LEU A 88 9.24 9.60 15.66
CA LEU A 88 9.76 8.25 15.48
C LEU A 88 8.91 7.20 16.23
N ALA A 89 8.39 7.55 17.41
CA ALA A 89 7.43 6.74 18.13
C ALA A 89 6.07 6.65 17.41
N LEU A 90 5.58 7.75 16.84
CA LEU A 90 4.38 7.75 16.00
C LEU A 90 4.57 6.86 14.77
N PHE A 91 5.70 6.97 14.07
CA PHE A 91 6.05 6.09 12.96
C PHE A 91 6.06 4.62 13.38
N PHE A 92 6.71 4.28 14.51
CA PHE A 92 6.71 2.91 15.04
C PHE A 92 5.30 2.42 15.37
N ALA A 93 4.47 3.23 16.04
CA ALA A 93 3.11 2.87 16.38
C ALA A 93 2.25 2.61 15.12
N CYS A 94 2.38 3.46 14.10
CA CYS A 94 1.73 3.24 12.81
C CYS A 94 2.16 1.90 12.17
N LEU A 95 3.45 1.59 12.15
CA LEU A 95 3.94 0.32 11.60
C LEU A 95 3.40 -0.90 12.37
N VAL A 96 3.30 -0.84 13.70
CA VAL A 96 2.71 -1.93 14.50
C VAL A 96 1.23 -2.12 14.16
N ILE A 97 0.47 -1.04 14.02
CA ILE A 97 -0.95 -1.10 13.65
C ILE A 97 -1.11 -1.70 12.24
N ILE A 98 -0.32 -1.24 11.27
CA ILE A 98 -0.38 -1.74 9.89
C ILE A 98 0.00 -3.22 9.85
N PHE A 99 1.08 -3.62 10.54
CA PHE A 99 1.49 -5.02 10.61
C PHE A 99 0.39 -5.91 11.21
N GLY A 100 -0.27 -5.48 12.28
CA GLY A 100 -1.41 -6.21 12.86
C GLY A 100 -2.59 -6.33 11.90
N ALA A 101 -2.88 -5.25 11.15
CA ALA A 101 -3.91 -5.26 10.12
C ALA A 101 -3.56 -6.19 8.95
N GLU A 102 -2.30 -6.22 8.50
CA GLU A 102 -1.83 -7.14 7.45
C GLU A 102 -1.92 -8.60 7.88
N VAL A 103 -1.51 -8.93 9.11
CA VAL A 103 -1.62 -10.29 9.63
C VAL A 103 -3.10 -10.71 9.70
N THR A 104 -3.97 -9.81 10.17
CA THR A 104 -5.40 -10.09 10.28
C THR A 104 -6.04 -10.24 8.89
N ALA A 105 -5.74 -9.36 7.95
CA ALA A 105 -6.22 -9.42 6.57
C ALA A 105 -5.70 -10.66 5.84
N GLY A 106 -4.44 -11.03 6.04
CA GLY A 106 -3.83 -12.23 5.46
C GLY A 106 -4.47 -13.53 5.97
N VAL A 107 -4.70 -13.63 7.29
CA VAL A 107 -5.40 -14.78 7.87
C VAL A 107 -6.85 -14.83 7.39
N PHE A 108 -7.56 -13.70 7.40
CA PHE A 108 -8.94 -13.63 6.92
C PHE A 108 -9.07 -14.01 5.44
N GLY A 109 -8.15 -13.53 4.60
CA GLY A 109 -8.11 -13.85 3.18
C GLY A 109 -7.76 -15.30 2.89
N PHE A 110 -6.92 -15.92 3.72
CA PHE A 110 -6.63 -17.35 3.62
C PHE A 110 -7.85 -18.21 3.98
N LEU A 111 -8.57 -17.86 5.06
CA LEU A 111 -9.75 -18.60 5.50
C LEU A 111 -10.93 -18.47 4.53
N ASN A 112 -11.08 -17.31 3.87
CA ASN A 112 -12.20 -17.00 2.98
C ASN A 112 -11.78 -16.80 1.52
N LYS A 113 -10.77 -17.57 1.06
CA LYS A 113 -10.18 -17.44 -0.29
C LYS A 113 -11.21 -17.43 -1.43
N GLN A 114 -12.28 -18.22 -1.29
CA GLN A 114 -13.33 -18.39 -2.30
C GLN A 114 -14.23 -17.15 -2.40
N GLN A 115 -14.50 -16.51 -1.27
CA GLN A 115 -15.27 -15.27 -1.23
C GLN A 115 -14.46 -14.09 -1.80
N ILE A 116 -13.15 -14.04 -1.51
CA ILE A 116 -12.27 -12.98 -2.02
C ILE A 116 -12.08 -13.09 -3.55
N SER A 117 -11.92 -14.30 -4.10
CA SER A 117 -11.77 -14.47 -5.54
C SER A 117 -13.01 -14.00 -6.30
N GLU A 118 -14.22 -14.35 -5.82
CA GLU A 118 -15.49 -13.89 -6.39
C GLU A 118 -15.63 -12.36 -6.30
N GLU A 119 -15.26 -11.76 -5.17
CA GLU A 119 -15.33 -10.30 -5.01
C GLU A 119 -14.38 -9.61 -5.99
N VAL A 120 -13.13 -10.07 -6.09
CA VAL A 120 -12.12 -9.55 -7.04
C VAL A 120 -12.58 -9.70 -8.48
N GLN A 121 -13.20 -10.83 -8.85
CA GLN A 121 -13.79 -11.00 -10.19
C GLN A 121 -14.94 -10.03 -10.45
N LYS A 122 -15.77 -9.78 -9.43
CA LYS A 122 -16.84 -8.79 -9.52
C LYS A 122 -16.27 -7.37 -9.68
N PHE A 123 -15.20 -7.02 -8.97
CA PHE A 123 -14.47 -5.75 -9.14
C PHE A 123 -13.91 -5.62 -10.56
N TYR A 124 -13.24 -6.65 -11.07
CA TYR A 124 -12.62 -6.64 -12.40
C TYR A 124 -13.67 -6.51 -13.52
N SER A 125 -14.72 -7.33 -13.49
CA SER A 125 -15.81 -7.26 -14.48
C SER A 125 -16.48 -5.90 -14.47
N SER A 126 -16.69 -5.34 -13.27
CA SER A 126 -17.28 -4.01 -13.09
C SER A 126 -16.43 -2.88 -13.67
N ALA A 127 -15.12 -3.03 -13.71
CA ALA A 127 -14.20 -2.04 -14.27
C ALA A 127 -14.12 -2.08 -15.82
N ILE A 128 -14.74 -3.08 -16.46
CA ILE A 128 -14.45 -3.46 -17.84
C ILE A 128 -15.67 -3.48 -18.77
N VAL A 129 -16.88 -3.52 -18.22
CA VAL A 129 -18.15 -3.58 -18.97
C VAL A 129 -18.36 -2.37 -19.91
N ASP A 130 -17.49 -1.35 -19.88
CA ASP A 130 -17.51 -0.23 -20.82
C ASP A 130 -16.72 -0.45 -22.13
N SER A 131 -16.26 -1.68 -22.41
CA SER A 131 -15.86 -2.01 -23.79
C SER A 131 -17.11 -2.22 -24.63
N ASN A 132 -17.60 -1.14 -25.27
CA ASN A 132 -18.57 -1.05 -26.37
C ASN A 132 -19.23 -2.38 -26.79
N PRO A 133 -20.57 -2.53 -26.79
CA PRO A 133 -21.24 -3.75 -27.27
C PRO A 133 -20.97 -4.09 -28.75
N ASN A 134 -20.35 -3.17 -29.52
CA ASN A 134 -19.77 -3.42 -30.85
C ASN A 134 -18.29 -3.88 -30.80
N GLY A 135 -17.82 -4.33 -29.64
CA GLY A 135 -16.49 -4.89 -29.45
C GLY A 135 -16.33 -6.16 -30.28
N THR A 136 -15.23 -6.24 -31.05
CA THR A 136 -14.85 -7.46 -31.75
C THR A 136 -14.85 -8.65 -30.79
N ALA A 137 -15.24 -9.84 -31.24
CA ALA A 137 -15.23 -11.08 -30.44
C ALA A 137 -13.93 -11.32 -29.65
N ILE A 138 -12.81 -10.78 -30.14
CA ILE A 138 -11.49 -10.79 -29.51
C ILE A 138 -11.50 -10.12 -28.12
N ALA A 139 -12.17 -8.98 -27.93
CA ALA A 139 -12.22 -8.28 -26.64
C ALA A 139 -13.00 -9.08 -25.58
N ILE A 140 -14.09 -9.74 -25.99
CA ILE A 140 -14.91 -10.58 -25.11
C ILE A 140 -14.14 -11.84 -24.68
N ILE A 141 -13.34 -12.43 -25.58
CA ILE A 141 -12.46 -13.57 -25.30
C ILE A 141 -11.37 -13.16 -24.29
N TYR A 142 -10.67 -12.04 -24.52
CA TYR A 142 -9.66 -11.51 -23.61
C TYR A 142 -10.18 -11.26 -22.19
N HIS A 143 -11.42 -10.78 -22.04
CA HIS A 143 -12.02 -10.55 -20.72
C HIS A 143 -12.38 -11.85 -20.00
N LYS A 144 -12.90 -12.85 -20.71
CA LYS A 144 -13.12 -14.17 -20.13
C LYS A 144 -11.81 -14.82 -19.70
N ASP A 145 -10.79 -14.75 -20.56
CA ASP A 145 -9.46 -15.29 -20.25
C ASP A 145 -8.85 -14.61 -19.01
N CYS A 146 -9.02 -13.29 -18.87
CA CYS A 146 -8.53 -12.59 -17.69
C CYS A 146 -9.31 -12.96 -16.41
N LEU A 147 -10.63 -13.12 -16.50
CA LEU A 147 -11.44 -13.56 -15.36
C LEU A 147 -11.06 -14.97 -14.89
N THR A 148 -10.81 -15.89 -15.84
CA THR A 148 -10.33 -17.24 -15.58
C THR A 148 -8.91 -17.24 -15.01
N ALA A 149 -8.04 -16.37 -15.53
CA ALA A 149 -6.68 -16.20 -15.01
C ALA A 149 -6.66 -15.69 -13.55
N ILE A 150 -7.60 -14.81 -13.17
CA ILE A 150 -7.74 -14.36 -11.78
C ILE A 150 -8.07 -15.55 -10.86
N THR A 151 -9.06 -16.38 -11.21
CA THR A 151 -9.39 -17.57 -10.41
C THR A 151 -8.23 -18.56 -10.33
N ASP A 152 -7.56 -18.82 -11.46
CA ASP A 152 -6.39 -19.70 -11.51
C ASP A 152 -5.26 -19.16 -10.60
N PHE A 153 -5.10 -17.84 -10.55
CA PHE A 153 -4.11 -17.22 -9.66
C PHE A 153 -4.43 -17.43 -8.18
N PHE A 154 -5.70 -17.37 -7.78
CA PHE A 154 -6.12 -17.61 -6.39
C PHE A 154 -6.10 -19.09 -5.99
N ASP A 155 -6.32 -20.02 -6.92
CA ASP A 155 -6.32 -21.45 -6.63
C ASP A 155 -4.92 -22.08 -6.72
N GLU A 156 -4.14 -21.76 -7.76
CA GLU A 156 -2.83 -22.37 -7.99
C GLU A 156 -1.65 -21.50 -7.59
N LYS A 157 -1.77 -20.16 -7.70
CA LYS A 157 -0.64 -19.22 -7.56
C LYS A 157 -0.72 -18.38 -6.30
N LEU A 158 -1.52 -18.80 -5.31
CA LEU A 158 -1.66 -18.13 -4.01
C LEU A 158 -0.31 -17.96 -3.29
N TYR A 159 0.65 -18.84 -3.54
CA TYR A 159 2.01 -18.73 -3.00
C TYR A 159 2.73 -17.44 -3.43
N ILE A 160 2.43 -16.89 -4.61
CA ILE A 160 3.01 -15.62 -5.10
C ILE A 160 2.54 -14.46 -4.21
N ILE A 161 1.24 -14.40 -3.92
CA ILE A 161 0.66 -13.43 -2.99
C ILE A 161 1.27 -13.60 -1.60
N GLY A 162 1.47 -14.85 -1.17
CA GLY A 162 2.15 -15.18 0.08
C GLY A 162 3.57 -14.61 0.15
N TYR A 163 4.39 -14.78 -0.89
CA TYR A 163 5.74 -14.23 -0.95
C TYR A 163 5.77 -12.70 -0.91
N ILE A 164 4.84 -12.04 -1.62
CA ILE A 164 4.70 -10.57 -1.58
C ILE A 164 4.37 -10.12 -0.16
N GLY A 165 3.40 -10.77 0.49
CA GLY A 165 3.01 -10.47 1.88
C GLY A 165 4.16 -10.65 2.88
N ILE A 166 4.92 -11.74 2.77
CA ILE A 166 6.10 -11.99 3.63
C ILE A 166 7.18 -10.92 3.40
N GLY A 167 7.40 -10.51 2.14
CA GLY A 167 8.35 -9.45 1.79
C GLY A 167 7.96 -8.12 2.41
N ILE A 168 6.68 -7.75 2.29
CA ILE A 168 6.13 -6.51 2.88
C ILE A 168 6.27 -6.54 4.40
N ALA A 169 5.86 -7.62 5.06
CA ALA A 169 6.02 -7.83 6.49
C ALA A 169 7.50 -7.70 6.94
N GLY A 170 8.43 -8.29 6.18
CA GLY A 170 9.86 -8.18 6.45
C GLY A 170 10.37 -6.74 6.40
N VAL A 171 9.95 -5.96 5.39
CA VAL A 171 10.32 -4.54 5.27
C VAL A 171 9.76 -3.73 6.45
N MET A 172 8.53 -4.00 6.89
CA MET A 172 7.96 -3.34 8.07
C MET A 172 8.73 -3.65 9.34
N ILE A 173 9.11 -4.92 9.55
CA ILE A 173 9.90 -5.34 10.70
C ILE A 173 11.26 -4.62 10.71
N ILE A 174 11.93 -4.54 9.57
CA ILE A 174 13.18 -3.80 9.43
C ILE A 174 12.97 -2.32 9.78
N GLY A 175 11.90 -1.70 9.29
CA GLY A 175 11.51 -0.34 9.63
C GLY A 175 11.28 -0.12 11.13
N MET A 176 10.61 -1.06 11.80
CA MET A 176 10.39 -1.04 13.24
C MET A 176 11.70 -1.14 14.03
N ILE A 177 12.60 -2.05 13.64
CA ILE A 177 13.91 -2.23 14.28
C ILE A 177 14.73 -0.94 14.16
N PHE A 178 14.87 -0.41 12.95
CA PHE A 178 15.65 0.82 12.73
C PHE A 178 15.04 2.03 13.44
N SER A 179 13.71 2.12 13.49
CA SER A 179 13.02 3.16 14.27
C SER A 179 13.35 3.06 15.76
N MET A 180 13.24 1.87 16.36
CA MET A 180 13.52 1.67 17.78
C MET A 180 14.99 1.93 18.12
N VAL A 181 15.92 1.42 17.31
CA VAL A 181 17.36 1.63 17.49
C VAL A 181 17.70 3.11 17.42
N LEU A 182 17.17 3.84 16.44
CA LEU A 182 17.39 5.27 16.30
C LEU A 182 16.74 6.06 17.44
N CYS A 183 15.55 5.66 17.91
CA CYS A 183 14.86 6.29 19.03
C CYS A 183 15.65 6.12 20.35
N CYS A 184 16.14 4.91 20.62
CA CYS A 184 16.99 4.61 21.76
C CYS A 184 18.30 5.40 21.71
N ALA A 185 18.93 5.49 20.53
CA ALA A 185 20.16 6.27 20.35
C ALA A 185 19.93 7.76 20.64
N ILE A 186 18.83 8.34 20.15
CA ILE A 186 18.46 9.74 20.43
C ILE A 186 18.17 9.95 21.92
N ARG A 187 17.49 9.00 22.58
CA ARG A 187 17.22 9.07 24.03
C ARG A 187 18.52 9.13 24.83
N ASN A 188 19.42 8.18 24.55
CA ASN A 188 20.71 8.11 25.22
C ASN A 188 21.53 9.40 25.00
N SER A 189 21.52 9.95 23.78
CA SER A 189 22.18 11.24 23.50
C SER A 189 21.56 12.44 24.23
N ARG A 190 20.30 12.38 24.67
CA ARG A 190 19.65 13.44 25.45
C ARG A 190 20.01 13.36 26.93
N GLU A 191 20.15 12.17 27.49
CA GLU A 191 20.45 11.98 28.93
C GLU A 191 21.90 12.34 29.30
N VAL A 192 22.80 12.42 28.33
CA VAL A 192 24.23 12.73 28.53
C VAL A 192 24.53 14.25 28.45
N ILE A 193 23.54 15.09 28.10
CA ILE A 193 23.67 16.56 27.98
C ILE A 193 22.89 17.22 29.11
#